data_AF-A0A2E0DTW9-F1
#
_entry.id   AF-A0A2E0DTW9-F1
#
_cell.length_a   1.000
_cell.length_b   1.000
_cell.length_c   1.000
_cell.angle_alpha   90.00
_cell.angle_beta   90.00
_cell.angle_gamma   90.00
#
_symmetry.space_group_name_H-M   'P 1'
#
loop_
_entity.id
_entity.type
_entity.pdbx_description
1 polymer ?
#
loop_
_entity_poly.entity_id
_entity_poly.type
_entity_poly.pdbx_seq_one_letter_code
_entity_poly.pdbx_strand_id
1 'polypeptide(L)'
;MEPLVQWLLGGFVVSLLFIAIARWFWKRYDKPSEAAIEWQKEQEEKRKERKVWESVEMQMRREAEEAEKKAVFQIKREAASSSGKAPDAKVVAKAFESLGGAPEPAPQTGADIIEDADDSDVDNIPDLVEVRQDAWDGSEQSDNELEEPDWELVDRLKRIAESEEMEETPHPELPHAPSLPDISSEE
;
A
#
# COMPACT_ATOMS: atom_id res chain seq x y z
N MET A 1 -41.52 57.19 33.03
CA MET A 1 -41.62 55.90 32.32
C MET A 1 -42.90 55.25 32.77
N GLU A 2 -43.81 54.92 31.85
CA GLU A 2 -45.04 54.24 32.21
C GLU A 2 -44.73 52.86 32.81
N PRO A 3 -45.44 52.43 33.88
CA PRO A 3 -45.13 51.18 34.59
C PRO A 3 -45.20 49.95 33.66
N LEU A 4 -46.05 50.01 32.63
CA LEU A 4 -46.20 48.96 31.63
C LEU A 4 -44.90 48.73 30.83
N VAL A 5 -44.26 49.81 30.39
CA VAL A 5 -43.02 49.75 29.60
C VAL A 5 -41.87 49.19 30.43
N GLN A 6 -41.82 49.53 31.72
CA GLN A 6 -40.78 49.08 32.63
C GLN A 6 -40.85 47.57 32.89
N TRP A 7 -42.06 47.00 33.05
CA TRP A 7 -42.26 45.55 33.16
C TRP A 7 -41.95 44.81 31.86
N LEU A 8 -42.32 45.39 30.71
CA LEU A 8 -42.05 44.78 29.40
C LEU A 8 -40.55 44.73 29.11
N LEU A 9 -39.83 45.83 29.38
CA LEU A 9 -38.37 45.87 29.23
C LEU A 9 -37.67 44.95 30.24
N GLY A 10 -38.15 44.89 31.48
CA GLY A 10 -37.63 43.98 32.50
C GLY A 10 -37.79 42.51 32.10
N GLY A 11 -38.99 42.12 31.65
CA GLY A 11 -39.25 40.77 31.15
C GLY A 11 -38.40 40.41 29.92
N PHE A 12 -38.17 41.38 29.02
CA PHE A 12 -37.32 41.18 27.85
C PHE A 12 -35.86 40.92 28.24
N VAL A 13 -35.31 41.69 29.17
CA VAL A 13 -33.93 41.47 29.66
C VAL A 13 -33.80 40.13 30.36
N VAL A 14 -34.77 39.75 31.20
CA VAL A 14 -34.79 38.43 31.86
C VAL A 14 -34.87 37.29 30.84
N SER A 15 -35.68 37.45 29.78
CA SER A 15 -35.78 36.47 28.69
C SER A 15 -34.44 36.29 27.96
N LEU A 16 -33.77 37.38 27.58
CA LEU A 16 -32.44 37.32 26.96
C LEU A 16 -31.41 36.64 27.87
N LEU A 17 -31.45 36.95 29.17
CA LEU A 17 -30.58 36.31 30.16
C LEU A 17 -30.85 34.80 30.22
N PHE A 18 -32.11 34.39 30.22
CA PHE A 18 -32.51 32.99 30.27
C PHE A 18 -32.06 32.22 29.02
N ILE A 19 -32.13 32.84 27.83
CA ILE A 19 -31.62 32.25 26.58
C ILE A 19 -30.11 32.03 26.66
N ALA A 20 -29.35 33.01 27.18
CA ALA A 20 -27.91 32.88 27.35
C ALA A 20 -27.55 31.74 28.32
N ILE A 21 -28.27 31.63 29.44
CA ILE A 21 -28.09 30.57 30.44
C ILE A 21 -28.44 29.21 29.84
N ALA A 22 -29.55 29.09 29.12
CA ALA A 22 -29.94 27.84 28.47
C ALA A 22 -28.92 27.40 27.42
N ARG A 23 -28.41 28.34 26.61
CA ARG A 23 -27.35 28.05 25.62
C ARG A 23 -26.04 27.63 26.30
N TRP A 24 -25.67 28.26 27.41
CA TRP A 24 -24.51 27.85 28.19
C TRP A 24 -24.71 26.47 28.83
N PHE A 25 -25.91 26.20 29.35
CA PHE A 25 -26.29 24.93 29.94
C PHE A 25 -26.16 23.79 28.91
N TRP A 26 -26.72 23.95 27.72
CA TRP A 26 -26.55 22.97 26.64
C TRP A 26 -25.07 22.80 26.27
N LYS A 27 -24.31 23.88 26.12
CA LYS A 27 -22.86 23.77 25.84
C LYS A 27 -22.07 23.07 26.96
N ARG A 28 -22.54 23.13 28.21
CA ARG A 28 -21.84 22.59 29.38
C ARG A 28 -22.20 21.14 29.68
N TYR A 29 -23.47 20.77 29.48
CA TYR A 29 -24.04 19.47 29.83
C TYR A 29 -24.29 18.57 28.61
N ASP A 30 -24.54 19.12 27.43
CA ASP A 30 -24.68 18.38 26.17
C ASP A 30 -23.34 18.26 25.43
N LYS A 31 -22.25 18.02 26.17
CA LYS A 31 -20.97 17.68 25.55
C LYS A 31 -21.07 16.24 25.05
N PRO A 32 -20.61 15.91 23.82
CA PRO A 32 -20.48 14.52 23.42
C PRO A 32 -19.62 13.80 24.45
N SER A 33 -20.02 12.60 24.85
CA SER A 33 -19.30 11.81 25.84
C SER A 33 -17.82 11.70 25.45
N GLU A 34 -16.93 11.64 26.43
CA GLU A 34 -15.48 11.52 26.17
C GLU A 34 -15.19 10.29 25.28
N ALA A 35 -15.96 9.21 25.47
CA ALA A 35 -15.94 8.03 24.61
C ALA A 35 -16.28 8.31 23.13
N ALA A 36 -17.21 9.23 22.84
CA ALA A 36 -17.52 9.61 21.46
C ALA A 36 -16.39 10.41 20.81
N ILE A 37 -15.65 11.20 21.61
CA ILE A 37 -14.48 11.95 21.15
C ILE A 37 -13.31 11.00 20.87
N GLU A 38 -13.07 10.03 21.75
CA GLU A 38 -12.04 9.01 21.55
C GLU A 38 -12.33 8.14 20.33
N TRP A 39 -13.59 7.71 20.16
CA TRP A 39 -14.00 6.97 18.98
C TRP A 39 -13.80 7.78 17.68
N GLN A 40 -14.12 9.08 17.68
CA GLN A 40 -13.85 9.95 16.53
C GLN A 40 -12.36 10.07 16.22
N LYS A 41 -11.50 10.21 17.24
CA LYS A 41 -10.05 10.24 17.06
C LYS A 41 -9.52 8.92 16.50
N GLU A 42 -9.97 7.80 17.04
CA GLU A 42 -9.59 6.46 16.56
C GLU A 42 -10.02 6.26 15.10
N GLN A 43 -11.21 6.75 14.71
CA GLN A 43 -11.64 6.73 13.31
C GLN A 43 -10.78 7.63 12.42
N GLU A 44 -10.34 8.79 12.93
CA GLU A 44 -9.46 9.68 12.18
C GLU A 44 -8.08 9.06 11.94
N GLU A 45 -7.52 8.39 12.95
CA GLU A 45 -6.27 7.64 12.85
C GLU A 45 -6.40 6.47 11.87
N LYS A 46 -7.46 5.67 11.99
CA LYS A 46 -7.76 4.59 11.04
C LYS A 46 -7.93 5.08 9.61
N ARG A 47 -8.49 6.28 9.40
CA ARG A 47 -8.60 6.90 8.07
C ARG A 47 -7.25 7.35 7.54
N LYS A 48 -6.37 7.88 8.39
CA LYS A 48 -4.99 8.25 8.00
C LYS A 48 -4.22 7.01 7.60
N GLU A 49 -4.26 5.96 8.42
CA GLU A 49 -3.66 4.66 8.11
C GLU A 49 -4.18 4.11 6.78
N ARG A 50 -5.50 4.07 6.57
CA ARG A 50 -6.09 3.60 5.31
C ARG A 50 -5.60 4.36 4.09
N LYS A 51 -5.44 5.68 4.18
CA LYS A 51 -4.89 6.49 3.08
C LYS A 51 -3.42 6.15 2.81
N VAL A 52 -2.64 5.92 3.85
CA VAL A 52 -1.25 5.46 3.71
C VAL A 52 -1.22 4.08 3.06
N TRP A 53 -2.03 3.13 3.53
CA TRP A 53 -2.15 1.79 2.93
C TRP A 53 -2.59 1.85 1.45
N GLU A 54 -3.58 2.68 1.12
CA GLU A 54 -4.03 2.88 -0.26
C GLU A 54 -2.90 3.43 -1.16
N SER A 55 -2.09 4.36 -0.64
CA SER A 55 -0.94 4.88 -1.37
C SER A 55 0.15 3.84 -1.61
N VAL A 56 0.43 3.00 -0.60
CA VAL A 56 1.38 1.89 -0.68
C VAL A 56 0.89 0.81 -1.64
N GLU A 57 -0.40 0.46 -1.58
CA GLU A 57 -1.01 -0.52 -2.49
C GLU A 57 -0.95 -0.03 -3.95
N MET A 58 -1.21 1.27 -4.18
CA MET A 58 -1.06 1.85 -5.51
C MET A 58 0.39 1.83 -6.00
N GLN A 59 1.37 2.05 -5.11
CA GLN A 59 2.79 1.95 -5.45
C GLN A 59 3.19 0.49 -5.77
N MET A 60 2.82 -0.46 -4.92
CA MET A 60 3.06 -1.89 -5.15
C MET A 60 2.41 -2.38 -6.44
N ARG A 61 1.21 -1.89 -6.76
CA ARG A 61 0.53 -2.23 -8.02
C ARG A 61 1.28 -1.69 -9.23
N ARG A 62 1.84 -0.47 -9.16
CA ARG A 62 2.67 0.08 -10.24
C ARG A 62 3.95 -0.72 -10.43
N GLU A 63 4.62 -1.06 -9.33
CA GLU A 63 5.84 -1.88 -9.36
C GLU A 63 5.56 -3.30 -9.87
N ALA A 64 4.44 -3.90 -9.49
CA ALA A 64 3.98 -5.19 -10.00
C ALA A 64 3.67 -5.12 -11.50
N GLU A 65 2.97 -4.09 -11.98
CA GLU A 65 2.70 -3.89 -13.42
C GLU A 65 4.01 -3.71 -14.22
N GLU A 66 5.02 -3.03 -13.65
CA GLU A 66 6.35 -2.92 -14.27
C GLU A 66 7.11 -4.25 -14.29
N ALA A 67 7.04 -5.03 -13.20
CA ALA A 67 7.63 -6.36 -13.11
C ALA A 67 6.96 -7.34 -14.09
N GLU A 68 5.63 -7.30 -14.20
CA GLU A 68 4.86 -8.09 -15.16
C GLU A 68 5.22 -7.73 -16.60
N LYS A 69 5.34 -6.44 -16.93
CA LYS A 69 5.79 -6.00 -18.27
C LYS A 69 7.18 -6.53 -18.60
N LYS A 70 8.11 -6.48 -17.64
CA LYS A 70 9.48 -7.02 -17.81
C LYS A 70 9.47 -8.55 -17.97
N ALA A 71 8.64 -9.26 -17.20
CA ALA A 71 8.49 -10.71 -17.31
C ALA A 71 7.87 -11.12 -18.65
N VAL A 72 6.81 -10.44 -19.09
CA VAL A 72 6.17 -10.68 -20.40
C VAL A 72 7.14 -10.41 -21.55
N PHE A 73 7.97 -9.35 -21.45
CA PHE A 73 8.99 -9.07 -22.44
C PHE A 73 10.06 -10.18 -22.51
N GLN A 74 10.51 -10.70 -21.36
CA GLN A 74 11.45 -11.82 -21.30
C GLN A 74 10.85 -13.10 -21.89
N ILE A 75 9.62 -13.46 -21.53
CA ILE A 75 8.91 -14.61 -22.11
C ILE A 75 8.77 -14.47 -23.63
N LYS A 76 8.40 -13.28 -24.13
CA LYS A 76 8.28 -13.02 -25.57
C LYS A 76 9.64 -13.11 -26.28
N ARG A 77 10.71 -12.62 -25.64
CA ARG A 77 12.08 -12.71 -26.16
C ARG A 77 12.57 -14.16 -26.22
N GLU A 78 12.33 -14.93 -25.17
CA GLU A 78 12.66 -16.36 -25.12
C GLU A 78 11.89 -17.15 -26.18
N ALA A 79 10.58 -16.91 -26.32
CA ALA A 79 9.74 -17.53 -27.35
C ALA A 79 10.20 -17.17 -28.77
N ALA A 80 10.59 -15.92 -29.03
CA ALA A 80 11.14 -15.52 -30.32
C ALA A 80 12.50 -16.19 -30.59
N SER A 81 13.37 -16.26 -29.57
CA SER A 81 14.69 -16.91 -29.70
C SER A 81 14.59 -18.43 -29.90
N SER A 82 13.61 -19.08 -29.28
CA SER A 82 13.38 -20.52 -29.45
C SER A 82 12.68 -20.82 -30.77
N SER A 83 11.80 -19.93 -31.25
CA SER A 83 11.13 -20.07 -32.55
C SER A 83 12.07 -19.95 -33.76
N GLY A 84 13.28 -19.39 -33.59
CA GLY A 84 14.28 -19.26 -34.66
C GLY A 84 15.34 -20.37 -34.69
N LYS A 85 15.33 -21.32 -33.74
CA LYS A 85 16.31 -22.41 -33.71
C LYS A 85 15.97 -23.42 -34.81
N ALA A 86 16.73 -23.41 -35.90
CA ALA A 86 16.60 -24.42 -36.95
C ALA A 86 16.71 -25.83 -36.33
N PRO A 87 15.83 -26.78 -36.72
CA PRO A 87 15.90 -28.15 -36.23
C PRO A 87 17.26 -28.77 -36.58
N ASP A 88 17.78 -29.62 -35.70
CA ASP A 88 19.09 -30.26 -35.88
C ASP A 88 19.15 -30.98 -37.24
N ALA A 89 20.21 -30.70 -38.01
CA ALA A 89 20.38 -31.19 -39.38
C ALA A 89 20.32 -32.73 -39.46
N LYS A 90 20.72 -33.43 -38.40
CA LYS A 90 20.62 -34.91 -38.31
C LYS A 90 19.18 -35.39 -38.15
N VAL A 91 18.35 -34.65 -37.41
CA VAL A 91 16.92 -34.95 -37.24
C VAL A 91 16.17 -34.69 -38.54
N VAL A 92 16.48 -33.57 -39.20
CA VAL A 92 15.93 -33.24 -40.52
C VAL A 92 16.31 -34.31 -41.56
N ALA A 93 17.58 -34.68 -41.65
CA ALA A 93 18.06 -35.71 -42.57
C ALA A 93 17.35 -37.06 -42.37
N LYS A 94 17.19 -37.50 -41.12
CA LYS A 94 16.49 -38.75 -40.79
C LYS A 94 15.00 -38.72 -41.14
N ALA A 95 14.34 -37.57 -40.99
CA ALA A 95 12.94 -37.39 -41.37
C ALA A 95 12.74 -37.46 -42.89
N PHE A 96 13.63 -36.83 -43.67
CA PHE A 96 13.62 -36.93 -45.14
C PHE A 96 13.92 -38.35 -45.63
N GLU A 97 14.87 -39.06 -45.01
CA GLU A 97 15.17 -40.47 -45.29
C GLU A 97 13.95 -41.37 -45.04
N SER A 98 13.20 -41.09 -43.96
CA SER A 98 11.98 -41.84 -43.61
C SER A 98 10.81 -41.56 -44.56
N LEU A 99 10.80 -40.41 -45.24
CA LEU A 99 9.83 -40.03 -46.26
C LEU A 99 10.21 -40.52 -47.67
N GLY A 100 11.34 -41.22 -47.82
CA GLY A 100 11.80 -41.80 -49.08
C GLY A 100 12.46 -40.81 -50.04
N GLY A 101 12.85 -39.62 -49.57
CA GLY A 101 13.57 -38.62 -50.36
C GLY A 101 15.04 -38.56 -49.95
N ALA A 102 15.96 -38.84 -50.88
CA ALA A 102 17.38 -38.57 -50.69
C ALA A 102 17.65 -37.07 -50.96
N PRO A 103 18.13 -36.26 -49.99
CA PRO A 103 18.49 -34.89 -50.28
C PRO A 103 19.89 -34.81 -50.91
N GLU A 104 19.96 -34.38 -52.18
CA GLU A 104 21.19 -33.92 -52.82
C GLU A 104 21.48 -32.47 -52.36
N PRO A 105 22.69 -32.12 -51.90
CA PRO A 105 22.97 -30.80 -51.37
C PRO A 105 23.17 -29.78 -52.52
N ALA A 106 22.18 -28.91 -52.75
CA ALA A 106 22.32 -27.77 -53.65
C ALA A 106 23.02 -26.58 -52.94
N PRO A 107 23.85 -25.80 -53.66
CA PRO A 107 24.70 -24.77 -53.07
C PRO A 107 23.94 -23.48 -52.75
N GLN A 108 24.41 -22.88 -51.67
CA GLN A 108 24.11 -21.56 -51.12
C GLN A 108 24.16 -20.49 -52.24
N THR A 109 23.05 -19.80 -52.49
CA THR A 109 23.01 -18.55 -53.26
C THR A 109 21.93 -17.66 -52.66
N GLY A 110 22.35 -16.50 -52.15
CA GLY A 110 21.45 -15.47 -51.65
C GLY A 110 21.99 -14.76 -50.41
N ALA A 111 23.21 -14.23 -50.51
CA ALA A 111 23.65 -13.17 -49.61
C ALA A 111 22.92 -11.86 -49.99
N ASP A 112 22.54 -11.14 -48.95
CA ASP A 112 22.38 -9.69 -48.84
C ASP A 112 21.31 -8.99 -49.66
N ILE A 113 20.11 -8.88 -49.07
CA ILE A 113 19.39 -7.60 -48.94
C ILE A 113 18.72 -7.59 -47.56
N ILE A 114 19.47 -7.22 -46.52
CA ILE A 114 18.88 -6.65 -45.32
C ILE A 114 18.94 -5.14 -45.57
N GLU A 115 17.79 -4.50 -45.77
CA GLU A 115 17.72 -3.05 -45.67
C GLU A 115 18.23 -2.67 -44.27
N ASP A 116 19.34 -1.92 -44.23
CA ASP A 116 19.78 -1.22 -43.03
C ASP A 116 18.59 -0.41 -42.50
N ALA A 117 18.01 -0.86 -41.40
CA ALA A 117 16.98 -0.10 -40.71
C ALA A 117 17.63 1.18 -40.17
N ASP A 118 17.15 2.33 -40.64
CA ASP A 118 17.57 3.67 -40.21
C ASP A 118 17.36 3.81 -38.69
N ASP A 119 18.46 3.73 -37.92
CA ASP A 119 18.56 3.80 -36.46
C ASP A 119 18.79 5.24 -35.95
N SER A 120 18.60 6.23 -36.84
CA SER A 120 18.74 7.67 -36.60
C SER A 120 17.83 8.22 -35.48
N ASP A 121 16.80 7.49 -35.07
CA ASP A 121 15.90 7.87 -33.97
C ASP A 121 16.44 7.52 -32.57
N VAL A 122 17.43 6.62 -32.45
CA VAL A 122 18.04 6.21 -31.17
C VAL A 122 19.04 7.26 -30.66
N ASP A 123 19.69 8.01 -31.55
CA ASP A 123 20.60 9.10 -31.18
C ASP A 123 19.85 10.38 -30.77
N ASN A 124 18.53 10.45 -31.01
CA ASN A 124 17.70 11.61 -30.69
C ASN A 124 16.95 11.43 -29.36
N ILE A 125 17.61 10.84 -28.36
CA ILE A 125 17.13 10.87 -26.98
C ILE A 125 17.44 12.28 -26.43
N PRO A 126 16.44 13.06 -25.97
CA PRO A 126 16.72 14.33 -25.32
C PRO A 126 17.59 14.08 -24.10
N ASP A 127 18.64 14.89 -23.97
CA ASP A 127 19.67 14.82 -22.92
C ASP A 127 19.04 14.50 -21.55
N LEU A 128 19.66 13.56 -20.84
CA LEU A 128 19.11 12.94 -19.63
C LEU A 128 18.65 14.04 -18.67
N VAL A 129 17.34 14.12 -18.40
CA VAL A 129 16.77 15.14 -17.52
C VAL A 129 17.46 15.01 -16.16
N GLU A 130 18.34 15.97 -15.83
CA GLU A 130 18.97 16.06 -14.53
C GLU A 130 17.89 16.28 -13.48
N VAL A 131 17.51 15.19 -12.82
CA VAL A 131 16.66 15.21 -11.64
C VAL A 131 17.45 15.98 -10.58
N ARG A 132 16.86 17.03 -10.03
CA ARG A 132 17.44 17.78 -8.91
C ARG A 132 17.65 16.80 -7.75
N GLN A 133 18.88 16.33 -7.58
CA GLN A 133 19.33 15.75 -6.33
C GLN A 133 19.53 16.93 -5.39
N ASP A 134 18.49 17.21 -4.63
CA ASP A 134 18.55 18.11 -3.51
C ASP A 134 19.74 17.73 -2.62
N ALA A 135 20.58 18.75 -2.41
CA ALA A 135 21.85 18.65 -1.73
C ALA A 135 21.62 18.14 -0.29
N TRP A 136 21.96 16.87 -0.08
CA TRP A 136 22.29 16.35 1.23
C TRP A 136 23.65 16.95 1.63
N ASP A 137 23.64 17.86 2.61
CA ASP A 137 24.85 18.48 3.14
C ASP A 137 25.59 17.50 4.04
N GLY A 138 26.55 16.80 3.43
CA GLY A 138 27.45 15.88 4.11
C GLY A 138 28.34 16.56 5.16
N SER A 139 27.80 16.82 6.34
CA SER A 139 28.55 16.87 7.59
C SER A 139 27.81 15.94 8.57
N GLU A 140 28.29 14.76 8.93
CA GLU A 140 29.66 14.30 9.10
C GLU A 140 29.76 12.85 8.64
N GLN A 141 30.68 12.60 7.71
CA GLN A 141 31.18 11.28 7.40
C GLN A 141 32.08 10.85 8.58
N SER A 142 31.53 10.07 9.50
CA SER A 142 32.33 9.14 10.30
C SER A 142 32.52 7.92 9.41
N ASP A 143 33.71 7.81 8.85
CA ASP A 143 34.20 6.64 8.13
C ASP A 143 33.95 5.36 8.94
N ASN A 144 33.01 4.52 8.50
CA ASN A 144 33.14 3.08 8.62
C ASN A 144 32.23 2.38 7.61
N GLU A 145 32.67 1.20 7.19
CA GLU A 145 32.13 0.33 6.14
C GLU A 145 30.60 0.28 6.09
N LEU A 146 30.07 -0.01 4.88
CA LEU A 146 28.69 -0.41 4.63
C LEU A 146 28.24 -1.41 5.71
N GLU A 147 27.60 -0.92 6.77
CA GLU A 147 27.03 -1.78 7.81
C GLU A 147 25.91 -2.55 7.14
N GLU A 148 26.17 -3.83 6.89
CA GLU A 148 25.13 -4.77 6.48
C GLU A 148 23.97 -4.63 7.48
N PRO A 149 22.72 -4.63 7.00
CA PRO A 149 21.57 -4.41 7.86
C PRO A 149 21.63 -5.37 9.03
N ASP A 150 21.33 -4.86 10.22
CA ASP A 150 21.57 -5.56 11.48
C ASP A 150 20.69 -6.82 11.61
N TRP A 151 21.18 -7.94 11.06
CA TRP A 151 20.54 -9.25 11.06
C TRP A 151 20.31 -9.77 12.49
N GLU A 152 21.05 -9.24 13.46
CA GLU A 152 20.87 -9.54 14.88
C GLU A 152 19.49 -9.05 15.39
N LEU A 153 18.98 -7.92 14.89
CA LEU A 153 17.62 -7.49 15.24
C LEU A 153 16.57 -8.44 14.70
N VAL A 154 16.76 -8.96 13.50
CA VAL A 154 15.82 -9.90 12.87
C VAL A 154 15.79 -11.22 13.65
N ASP A 155 16.96 -11.75 13.99
CA ASP A 155 17.06 -12.98 14.79
C ASP A 155 16.56 -12.78 16.22
N ARG A 156 16.78 -11.61 16.81
CA ARG A 156 16.23 -11.26 18.13
C ARG A 156 14.71 -11.16 18.09
N LEU A 157 14.14 -10.53 17.06
CA LEU A 157 12.69 -10.41 16.90
C LEU A 157 12.05 -11.79 16.65
N LYS A 158 12.71 -12.64 15.85
CA LYS A 158 12.33 -14.03 15.64
C LYS A 158 12.36 -14.82 16.94
N ARG A 159 13.41 -14.67 17.75
CA ARG A 159 13.50 -15.29 19.08
C ARG A 159 12.39 -14.82 20.01
N ILE A 160 12.03 -13.53 19.99
CA ILE A 160 10.93 -12.99 20.81
C ILE A 160 9.57 -13.53 20.35
N ALA A 161 9.37 -13.68 19.04
CA ALA A 161 8.14 -14.26 18.48
C ALA A 161 8.05 -15.78 18.72
N GLU A 162 9.18 -16.48 18.74
CA GLU A 162 9.28 -17.92 19.01
C GLU A 162 9.27 -18.23 20.51
N SER A 163 9.72 -17.31 21.35
CA SER A 163 9.46 -17.32 22.79
C SER A 163 8.03 -16.87 23.03
N GLU A 164 7.09 -17.79 22.78
CA GLU A 164 5.70 -17.71 23.23
C GLU A 164 5.63 -17.88 24.77
N GLU A 165 6.44 -17.13 25.52
CA GLU A 165 6.30 -16.97 26.96
C GLU A 165 5.21 -15.91 27.20
N MET A 166 3.98 -16.29 26.81
CA MET A 166 2.79 -15.69 27.34
C MET A 166 2.71 -16.16 28.79
N GLU A 167 3.30 -15.40 29.70
CA GLU A 167 3.07 -15.55 31.14
C GLU A 167 1.60 -15.21 31.38
N GLU A 168 0.74 -16.22 31.19
CA GLU A 168 -0.68 -16.18 31.51
C GLU A 168 -0.78 -16.10 33.03
N THR A 169 -0.65 -14.88 33.57
CA THR A 169 -1.04 -14.61 34.95
C THR A 169 -2.47 -15.12 35.11
N PRO A 170 -2.74 -16.13 35.94
CA PRO A 170 -4.09 -16.66 36.08
C PRO A 170 -4.99 -15.52 36.55
N HIS A 171 -5.94 -15.14 35.70
CA HIS A 171 -6.92 -14.13 36.05
C HIS A 171 -7.60 -14.57 37.36
N PRO A 172 -7.63 -13.73 38.41
CA PRO A 172 -8.35 -14.07 39.62
C PRO A 172 -9.81 -14.31 39.26
N GLU A 173 -10.38 -15.44 39.68
CA GLU A 173 -11.75 -15.81 39.33
C GLU A 173 -12.70 -14.68 39.68
N LEU A 174 -13.43 -14.21 38.68
CA LEU A 174 -14.43 -13.15 38.83
C LEU A 174 -15.49 -13.64 39.84
N PRO A 175 -15.84 -12.84 40.87
CA PRO A 175 -16.88 -13.23 41.81
C PRO A 175 -18.20 -13.44 41.04
N HIS A 176 -18.88 -14.55 41.33
CA HIS A 176 -20.16 -14.88 40.70
C HIS A 176 -21.16 -13.72 40.84
N ALA A 177 -21.66 -13.25 39.70
CA ALA A 177 -22.69 -12.22 39.67
C ALA A 177 -23.98 -12.73 40.34
N PRO A 178 -24.69 -11.89 41.09
CA PRO A 178 -26.00 -12.25 41.65
C PRO A 178 -26.97 -12.53 40.51
N SER A 179 -27.66 -13.68 40.57
CA SER A 179 -28.71 -14.03 39.62
C SER A 179 -29.89 -13.07 39.76
N LEU A 180 -30.25 -12.39 38.67
CA LEU A 180 -31.45 -11.55 38.62
C LEU A 180 -32.70 -12.45 38.66
N PRO A 181 -33.78 -12.05 39.36
CA PRO A 181 -35.04 -12.77 39.29
C PRO A 181 -35.63 -12.69 37.88
N ASP A 182 -36.15 -13.81 37.37
CA ASP A 182 -36.87 -13.86 36.10
C ASP A 182 -38.08 -12.92 36.17
N ILE A 183 -38.04 -11.84 35.40
CA ILE A 183 -39.22 -11.01 35.16
C ILE A 183 -40.16 -11.81 34.24
N SER A 184 -41.00 -12.63 34.87
CA SER A 184 -42.16 -13.19 34.20
C SER A 184 -43.00 -12.01 33.75
N SER A 185 -43.01 -11.73 32.45
CA SER A 185 -43.91 -10.78 31.82
C SER A 185 -45.33 -11.27 32.06
N GLU A 186 -45.96 -10.82 33.15
CA GLU A 186 -47.38 -10.99 33.38
C GLU A 186 -48.13 -10.14 32.34
N GLU A 187 -48.67 -10.82 31.32
CA GLU A 187 -49.80 -10.36 30.49
C GLU A 187 -50.98 -11.30 30.72
#